data_AF-A0A556MVW5-F1
#
_entry.id   AF-A0A556MVW5-F1
#
_cell.length_a   1.000
_cell.length_b   1.000
_cell.length_c   1.000
_cell.angle_alpha   90.00
_cell.angle_beta   90.00
_cell.angle_gamma   90.00
#
_symmetry.space_group_name_H-M   'P 1'
#
loop_
_entity.id
_entity.type
_entity.pdbx_description
1 polymer ?
#
loop_
_entity_poly.entity_id
_entity_poly.type
_entity_poly.pdbx_seq_one_letter_code
_entity_poly.pdbx_strand_id
1 'polypeptide(L)'
;MKKSVLLFLSVIFTCNIFAQKGITFKVEKLSAPKTKIFATESYDDILEKLIKEDRKLPGDPGKQNTDGQSNIVTKSNIPEKLVARGFHPFFEGMYAAYADHHPFTLSPDMIWLLISQGFANHVNNNAELLRDLLVNFEGKKTLAYTSDHDMLSPGSHWEKAFASFDSQIATFTGRELTTAMTSNFSTTTLDTKIASQITLMNAVQSFFNYNLFISGCGIPQITLEGTTKDWESVLNKTEAIRKYQLDWWIDELEPILKQFIQASKGKADKKFWQAMFKYHTKKMSCGPNIDLVDGWIVKFFPYDKKGRKLDLKELSLSGQMLPNEFLKVNLDYTDATDPAHLKKTSLELWAGFVGLDQNVKTYGLKPRIGWMIRKKDPFRQALIDKLTTLNNNGVVNLKVDNVPPETWMIGPIKKLVINFFGNIRIPDELGQIKIDDLTLNGTTQQPEIDRIVKMFPNTSLYINGQAYNVK
;
A
#
# COMPACT_ATOMS: atom_id res chain seq x y z
N MET A 1 -21.69 50.54 -49.38
CA MET A 1 -22.12 49.53 -48.38
C MET A 1 -20.90 49.07 -47.60
N LYS A 2 -20.91 49.14 -46.26
CA LYS A 2 -19.80 48.67 -45.42
C LYS A 2 -19.94 47.15 -45.18
N LYS A 3 -18.87 46.37 -45.35
CA LYS A 3 -18.77 45.01 -44.80
C LYS A 3 -17.99 45.08 -43.49
N SER A 4 -18.64 44.75 -42.39
CA SER A 4 -18.02 44.75 -41.05
C SER A 4 -17.12 43.54 -40.88
N VAL A 5 -15.88 43.75 -40.44
CA VAL A 5 -14.99 42.69 -39.98
C VAL A 5 -15.42 42.29 -38.57
N LEU A 6 -15.79 41.02 -38.38
CA LEU A 6 -16.15 40.50 -37.06
C LEU A 6 -14.87 40.04 -36.34
N LEU A 7 -14.39 40.82 -35.38
CA LEU A 7 -13.25 40.46 -34.55
C LEU A 7 -13.68 39.41 -33.51
N PHE A 8 -13.24 38.16 -33.67
CA PHE A 8 -13.42 37.15 -32.63
C PHE A 8 -12.46 37.43 -31.47
N LEU A 9 -12.97 37.98 -30.36
CA LEU A 9 -12.21 38.10 -29.12
C LEU A 9 -12.10 36.72 -28.46
N SER A 10 -10.96 36.06 -28.60
CA SER A 10 -10.64 34.86 -27.85
C SER A 10 -10.39 35.23 -26.39
N VAL A 11 -11.40 35.03 -25.54
CA VAL A 11 -11.25 35.15 -24.09
C VAL A 11 -10.37 33.99 -23.61
N ILE A 12 -9.07 34.26 -23.49
CA ILE A 12 -8.12 33.38 -22.82
C ILE A 12 -8.54 33.36 -21.35
N PHE A 13 -9.23 32.30 -20.93
CA PHE A 13 -9.34 31.95 -19.53
C PHE A 13 -7.94 31.62 -19.03
N THR A 14 -7.25 32.61 -18.47
CA THR A 14 -6.03 32.36 -17.72
C THR A 14 -6.39 31.44 -16.56
N CYS A 15 -5.76 30.28 -16.50
CA CYS A 15 -5.79 29.46 -15.30
C CYS A 15 -5.27 30.32 -14.15
N ASN A 16 -6.18 30.77 -13.28
CA ASN A 16 -5.82 31.28 -11.98
C ASN A 16 -5.16 30.13 -11.24
N ILE A 17 -3.83 30.09 -11.29
CA ILE A 17 -3.01 29.33 -10.36
C ILE A 17 -3.28 29.99 -9.00
N PHE A 18 -4.33 29.54 -8.32
CA PHE A 18 -4.54 29.82 -6.92
C PHE A 18 -3.30 29.31 -6.22
N ALA A 19 -2.42 30.24 -5.81
CA ALA A 19 -1.36 29.93 -4.88
C ALA A 19 -2.05 29.36 -3.63
N GLN A 20 -2.03 28.04 -3.50
CA GLN A 20 -2.67 27.36 -2.38
C GLN A 20 -2.05 27.94 -1.12
N LYS A 21 -2.89 28.57 -0.28
CA LYS A 21 -2.46 29.01 1.05
C LYS A 21 -1.89 27.78 1.75
N GLY A 22 -0.73 27.95 2.35
CA GLY A 22 0.00 26.86 2.97
C GLY A 22 1.15 27.38 3.81
N ILE A 23 1.70 26.51 4.64
CA ILE A 23 2.79 26.80 5.55
C ILE A 23 3.85 25.71 5.45
N THR A 24 5.11 26.13 5.42
CA THR A 24 6.27 25.25 5.36
C THR A 24 7.11 25.40 6.61
N PHE A 25 7.44 24.29 7.28
CA PHE A 25 8.26 24.29 8.49
C PHE A 25 9.31 23.16 8.46
N LYS A 26 10.44 23.41 9.13
CA LYS A 26 11.54 22.43 9.24
C LYS A 26 11.20 21.39 10.29
N VAL A 27 11.41 20.11 9.97
CA VAL A 27 11.19 18.98 10.87
C VAL A 27 12.52 18.40 11.32
N GLU A 28 13.49 18.24 10.42
CA GLU A 28 14.82 17.75 10.78
C GLU A 28 15.95 18.74 10.45
N LYS A 29 17.12 18.56 11.07
CA LYS A 29 18.35 19.30 10.70
C LYS A 29 19.06 18.65 9.50
N LEU A 30 18.28 18.24 8.50
CA LEU A 30 18.75 17.57 7.28
C LEU A 30 18.67 18.53 6.09
N SER A 31 19.45 18.25 5.05
CA SER A 31 19.37 18.95 3.77
C SER A 31 18.68 18.07 2.73
N ALA A 32 17.89 18.67 1.85
CA ALA A 32 17.31 17.97 0.71
C ALA A 32 18.41 17.38 -0.20
N PRO A 33 18.21 16.21 -0.81
CA PRO A 33 19.26 15.48 -1.54
C PRO A 33 19.57 16.17 -2.87
N LYS A 34 20.60 17.02 -2.89
CA LYS A 34 20.98 17.85 -4.06
C LYS A 34 21.22 17.06 -5.35
N THR A 35 21.50 15.77 -5.24
CA THR A 35 21.84 14.86 -6.36
C THR A 35 20.80 13.77 -6.62
N LYS A 36 19.77 13.61 -5.77
CA LYS A 36 18.78 12.53 -5.92
C LYS A 36 17.47 13.09 -6.49
N ILE A 37 17.20 12.74 -7.74
CA ILE A 37 15.95 13.04 -8.47
C ILE A 37 15.44 11.67 -8.95
N PHE A 38 14.14 11.41 -8.82
CA PHE A 38 13.56 10.13 -9.22
C PHE A 38 13.19 10.16 -10.70
N ALA A 39 13.25 8.99 -11.36
CA ALA A 39 12.68 8.86 -12.69
C ALA A 39 11.18 9.17 -12.66
N THR A 40 10.70 9.87 -13.69
CA THR A 40 9.30 10.25 -13.85
C THR A 40 8.73 9.69 -15.15
N GLU A 41 7.46 9.31 -15.10
CA GLU A 41 6.73 8.66 -16.18
C GLU A 41 5.51 9.50 -16.58
N SER A 42 4.95 9.30 -17.77
CA SER A 42 3.69 9.97 -18.10
C SER A 42 2.55 9.36 -17.28
N TYR A 43 1.49 10.13 -17.04
CA TYR A 43 0.30 9.62 -16.35
C TYR A 43 -0.32 8.41 -17.09
N ASP A 44 -0.22 8.40 -18.42
CA ASP A 44 -0.69 7.34 -19.31
C ASP A 44 0.08 6.02 -19.07
N ASP A 45 1.41 6.08 -19.06
CA ASP A 45 2.27 4.92 -18.79
C ASP A 45 1.98 4.31 -17.41
N ILE A 46 1.75 5.17 -16.41
CA ILE A 46 1.44 4.76 -15.04
C ILE A 46 0.09 4.03 -14.98
N LEU A 47 -0.97 4.59 -15.60
CA LEU A 47 -2.27 3.93 -15.65
C LEU A 47 -2.19 2.58 -16.38
N GLU A 48 -1.44 2.50 -17.49
CA GLU A 48 -1.23 1.22 -18.17
C GLU A 48 -0.48 0.20 -17.31
N LYS A 49 0.54 0.62 -16.55
CA LYS A 49 1.26 -0.27 -15.62
C LYS A 49 0.35 -0.79 -14.51
N LEU A 50 -0.48 0.08 -13.92
CA LEU A 50 -1.46 -0.31 -12.90
C LEU A 50 -2.49 -1.31 -13.45
N ILE A 51 -2.99 -1.12 -14.68
CA ILE A 51 -3.86 -2.09 -15.36
C ILE A 51 -3.13 -3.42 -15.60
N LYS A 52 -1.89 -3.39 -16.09
CA LYS A 52 -1.06 -4.59 -16.32
C LYS A 52 -0.71 -5.32 -15.02
N GLU A 53 -0.67 -4.63 -13.89
CA GLU A 53 -0.42 -5.21 -12.57
C GLU A 53 -1.70 -5.82 -11.95
N ASP A 54 -2.84 -5.13 -12.02
CA ASP A 54 -4.15 -5.64 -11.58
C ASP A 54 -4.62 -6.88 -12.37
N ARG A 55 -4.22 -6.99 -13.65
CA ARG A 55 -4.45 -8.19 -14.49
C ARG A 55 -3.66 -9.44 -14.03
N LYS A 56 -2.69 -9.34 -13.12
CA LYS A 56 -1.88 -10.49 -12.68
C LYS A 56 -2.66 -11.36 -11.68
N LEU A 57 -2.97 -12.58 -12.09
CA LEU A 57 -3.53 -13.59 -11.19
C LEU A 57 -2.49 -14.05 -10.14
N PRO A 58 -2.90 -14.33 -8.88
CA PRO A 58 -2.04 -14.97 -7.91
C PRO A 58 -1.58 -16.35 -8.41
N GLY A 59 -0.28 -16.52 -8.63
CA GLY A 59 0.31 -17.81 -8.99
C GLY A 59 0.43 -18.13 -10.48
N ASP A 60 0.39 -17.14 -11.39
CA ASP A 60 0.79 -17.32 -12.79
C ASP A 60 2.23 -16.81 -13.05
N PRO A 61 3.26 -17.68 -12.96
CA PRO A 61 4.64 -17.34 -13.30
C PRO A 61 4.84 -17.35 -14.83
N GLY A 62 4.15 -16.45 -15.51
CA GLY A 62 4.49 -16.03 -16.87
C GLY A 62 3.77 -16.75 -18.00
N LYS A 63 2.60 -16.20 -18.39
CA LYS A 63 2.35 -15.83 -19.79
C LYS A 63 1.71 -14.44 -19.86
N GLN A 64 2.51 -13.43 -20.20
CA GLN A 64 2.03 -12.08 -20.41
C GLN A 64 1.22 -11.99 -21.71
N ASN A 65 -0.11 -11.94 -21.63
CA ASN A 65 -0.93 -11.47 -22.74
C ASN A 65 -0.90 -9.93 -22.74
N THR A 66 0.10 -9.36 -23.41
CA THR A 66 0.35 -7.91 -23.51
C THR A 66 -0.60 -7.16 -24.44
N ASP A 67 -1.41 -7.87 -25.24
CA ASP A 67 -2.17 -7.31 -26.37
C ASP A 67 -3.55 -6.73 -26.01
N GLY A 68 -3.94 -6.77 -24.73
CA GLY A 68 -5.18 -6.16 -24.28
C GLY A 68 -5.06 -4.64 -24.16
N GLN A 69 -5.67 -3.88 -25.09
CA GLN A 69 -5.82 -2.42 -25.00
C GLN A 69 -6.19 -1.96 -23.57
N SER A 70 -5.72 -0.78 -23.17
CA SER A 70 -5.96 -0.25 -21.81
C SER A 70 -7.45 -0.05 -21.49
N ASN A 71 -8.28 0.08 -22.53
CA ASN A 71 -9.74 0.24 -22.47
C ASN A 71 -10.21 1.50 -21.70
N ILE A 72 -9.32 2.46 -21.49
CA ILE A 72 -9.62 3.73 -20.81
C ILE A 72 -10.62 4.54 -21.66
N VAL A 73 -11.75 4.90 -21.05
CA VAL A 73 -12.82 5.72 -21.65
C VAL A 73 -12.52 7.20 -21.40
N THR A 74 -12.11 7.55 -20.17
CA THR A 74 -11.78 8.92 -19.76
C THR A 74 -10.99 8.91 -18.45
N LYS A 75 -10.32 10.02 -18.10
CA LYS A 75 -9.46 10.16 -16.92
C LYS A 75 -9.28 11.62 -16.50
N SER A 76 -8.78 11.85 -15.29
CA SER A 76 -8.33 13.18 -14.85
C SER A 76 -7.22 13.72 -15.74
N ASN A 77 -7.23 15.03 -16.02
CA ASN A 77 -6.13 15.67 -16.74
C ASN A 77 -4.94 15.92 -15.79
N ILE A 78 -3.85 15.18 -15.99
CA ILE A 78 -2.57 15.35 -15.30
C ILE A 78 -1.48 15.43 -16.37
N PRO A 79 -1.11 16.63 -16.85
CA PRO A 79 -0.11 16.80 -17.91
C PRO A 79 1.33 16.64 -17.39
N GLU A 80 1.55 16.73 -16.07
CA GLU A 80 2.86 16.55 -15.46
C GLU A 80 3.30 15.07 -15.46
N LYS A 81 4.61 14.83 -15.59
CA LYS A 81 5.19 13.50 -15.34
C LYS A 81 5.32 13.27 -13.83
N LEU A 82 4.97 12.06 -13.39
CA LEU A 82 4.93 11.68 -11.97
C LEU A 82 6.00 10.64 -11.63
N VAL A 83 6.45 10.62 -10.38
CA VAL A 83 7.23 9.50 -9.84
C VAL A 83 6.26 8.35 -9.57
N ALA A 84 6.46 7.22 -10.26
CA ALA A 84 5.62 6.03 -10.12
C ALA A 84 5.96 5.23 -8.85
N ARG A 85 4.91 4.73 -8.18
CA ARG A 85 4.98 3.98 -6.90
C ARG A 85 3.88 2.91 -6.77
N GLY A 86 3.45 2.33 -7.89
CA GLY A 86 2.44 1.27 -7.90
C GLY A 86 1.13 1.68 -7.23
N PHE A 87 0.52 0.75 -6.49
CA PHE A 87 -0.75 0.97 -5.79
C PHE A 87 -0.64 1.70 -4.44
N HIS A 88 0.54 2.18 -4.04
CA HIS A 88 0.75 2.84 -2.74
C HIS A 88 1.55 4.17 -2.81
N PRO A 89 1.24 5.14 -3.71
CA PRO A 89 2.10 6.31 -3.92
C PRO A 89 2.25 7.27 -2.74
N PHE A 90 1.27 7.36 -1.84
CA PHE A 90 1.36 8.16 -0.63
C PHE A 90 2.32 7.53 0.36
N PHE A 91 2.13 6.26 0.73
CA PHE A 91 2.99 5.57 1.70
C PHE A 91 4.42 5.42 1.19
N GLU A 92 4.61 4.88 -0.02
CA GLU A 92 5.94 4.71 -0.64
C GLU A 92 6.61 6.04 -0.98
N GLY A 93 5.81 7.08 -1.25
CA GLY A 93 6.31 8.44 -1.41
C GLY A 93 6.83 9.04 -0.11
N MET A 94 6.11 8.85 1.00
CA MET A 94 6.55 9.30 2.32
C MET A 94 7.76 8.49 2.81
N TYR A 95 7.80 7.18 2.55
CA TYR A 95 8.98 6.36 2.81
C TYR A 95 10.20 6.85 2.03
N ALA A 96 10.07 7.07 0.71
CA ALA A 96 11.15 7.63 -0.09
C ALA A 96 11.59 9.01 0.42
N ALA A 97 10.66 9.86 0.85
CA ALA A 97 10.99 11.15 1.45
C ALA A 97 11.75 11.04 2.77
N TYR A 98 11.42 10.06 3.60
CA TYR A 98 12.11 9.75 4.85
C TYR A 98 13.52 9.17 4.61
N ALA A 99 13.62 8.14 3.78
CA ALA A 99 14.87 7.46 3.48
C ALA A 99 15.89 8.38 2.78
N ASP A 100 15.43 9.18 1.82
CA ASP A 100 16.30 10.03 0.98
C ASP A 100 16.27 11.52 1.35
N HIS A 101 15.57 11.88 2.43
CA HIS A 101 15.48 13.23 2.99
C HIS A 101 14.86 14.26 2.04
N HIS A 102 13.87 13.87 1.23
CA HIS A 102 13.09 14.83 0.45
C HIS A 102 12.11 15.60 1.34
N PRO A 103 11.92 16.91 1.13
CA PRO A 103 10.76 17.62 1.68
C PRO A 103 9.46 16.95 1.22
N PHE A 104 8.42 16.96 2.06
CA PHE A 104 7.13 16.34 1.74
C PHE A 104 5.98 17.34 1.85
N THR A 105 5.02 17.26 0.93
CA THR A 105 3.86 18.15 0.88
C THR A 105 2.58 17.37 1.15
N LEU A 106 1.74 17.89 2.05
CA LEU A 106 0.46 17.30 2.45
C LEU A 106 -0.65 18.33 2.25
N SER A 107 -1.81 17.89 1.76
CA SER A 107 -3.01 18.72 1.67
C SER A 107 -4.19 18.10 2.45
N PRO A 108 -5.22 18.89 2.81
CA PRO A 108 -6.42 18.40 3.47
C PRO A 108 -7.12 17.29 2.68
N ASP A 109 -7.14 17.39 1.34
CA ASP A 109 -7.76 16.40 0.47
C ASP A 109 -7.03 15.06 0.50
N MET A 110 -5.70 15.05 0.61
CA MET A 110 -4.91 13.81 0.71
C MET A 110 -5.18 13.08 2.03
N ILE A 111 -5.15 13.83 3.13
CA ILE A 111 -5.40 13.28 4.46
C ILE A 111 -6.86 12.81 4.59
N TRP A 112 -7.82 13.59 4.07
CA TRP A 112 -9.22 13.19 4.02
C TRP A 112 -9.48 11.99 3.10
N LEU A 113 -8.76 11.87 1.99
CA LEU A 113 -8.85 10.71 1.11
C LEU A 113 -8.38 9.43 1.81
N LEU A 114 -7.22 9.46 2.51
CA LEU A 114 -6.76 8.30 3.29
C LEU A 114 -7.80 7.87 4.35
N ILE A 115 -8.38 8.83 5.08
CA ILE A 115 -9.45 8.56 6.05
C ILE A 115 -10.70 8.01 5.35
N SER A 116 -11.06 8.53 4.18
CA SER A 116 -12.21 8.02 3.39
C SER A 116 -11.97 6.60 2.87
N GLN A 117 -10.73 6.25 2.50
CA GLN A 117 -10.34 4.91 2.07
C GLN A 117 -10.32 3.93 3.26
N GLY A 118 -9.81 4.34 4.42
CA GLY A 118 -9.90 3.57 5.66
C GLY A 118 -11.34 3.33 6.12
N PHE A 119 -12.22 4.33 5.97
CA PHE A 119 -13.67 4.20 6.20
C PHE A 119 -14.34 3.24 5.21
N ALA A 120 -14.04 3.34 3.92
CA ALA A 120 -14.57 2.41 2.91
C ALA A 120 -14.14 0.96 3.20
N ASN A 121 -12.87 0.75 3.61
CA ASN A 121 -12.38 -0.54 4.08
C ASN A 121 -13.14 -1.00 5.34
N HIS A 122 -13.40 -0.12 6.31
CA HIS A 122 -14.21 -0.47 7.47
C HIS A 122 -15.60 -1.00 7.06
N VAL A 123 -16.33 -0.26 6.22
CA VAL A 123 -17.67 -0.66 5.77
C VAL A 123 -17.65 -2.01 5.03
N ASN A 124 -16.66 -2.22 4.14
CA ASN A 124 -16.53 -3.45 3.37
C ASN A 124 -16.12 -4.67 4.22
N ASN A 125 -15.27 -4.48 5.23
CA ASN A 125 -14.66 -5.57 5.99
C ASN A 125 -15.49 -6.03 7.21
N ASN A 126 -16.40 -5.19 7.72
CA ASN A 126 -17.16 -5.47 8.95
C ASN A 126 -18.60 -5.92 8.69
N ALA A 127 -18.88 -6.49 7.50
CA ALA A 127 -20.20 -7.05 7.18
C ALA A 127 -20.61 -8.20 8.12
N GLU A 128 -19.68 -9.07 8.56
CA GLU A 128 -19.94 -10.20 9.50
C GLU A 128 -18.76 -10.49 10.48
N LEU A 129 -18.16 -9.44 11.04
CA LEU A 129 -17.39 -9.42 12.31
C LEU A 129 -16.51 -10.65 12.75
N LEU A 130 -15.33 -10.76 12.11
CA LEU A 130 -13.97 -10.95 12.69
C LEU A 130 -13.56 -12.20 13.54
N ARG A 131 -12.42 -12.80 13.13
CA ARG A 131 -11.55 -13.77 13.86
C ARG A 131 -10.26 -14.07 13.05
N ASP A 132 -9.04 -14.39 13.54
CA ASP A 132 -8.26 -14.19 14.80
C ASP A 132 -6.73 -14.11 14.44
N LEU A 133 -5.76 -14.17 15.38
CA LEU A 133 -4.32 -13.76 15.25
C LEU A 133 -3.30 -14.76 15.91
N LEU A 134 -1.93 -14.66 15.94
CA LEU A 134 -0.95 -13.58 15.68
C LEU A 134 0.45 -14.04 15.09
N VAL A 135 1.55 -14.25 15.87
CA VAL A 135 2.99 -14.52 15.46
C VAL A 135 3.82 -15.32 16.52
N ASN A 136 5.08 -15.80 16.25
CA ASN A 136 6.30 -15.64 17.13
C ASN A 136 7.71 -16.15 16.62
N PHE A 137 8.79 -16.13 17.47
CA PHE A 137 10.24 -16.09 17.11
C PHE A 137 11.29 -16.92 17.95
N GLU A 138 12.55 -17.12 17.45
CA GLU A 138 13.92 -16.95 18.11
C GLU A 138 15.20 -16.87 17.17
N GLY A 139 16.24 -16.04 17.44
CA GLY A 139 17.48 -15.97 16.59
C GLY A 139 18.65 -14.98 16.94
N LYS A 140 19.72 -14.91 16.11
CA LYS A 140 21.01 -14.17 16.38
C LYS A 140 20.89 -12.63 16.49
N LYS A 141 21.72 -12.02 17.35
CA LYS A 141 21.81 -10.55 17.54
C LYS A 141 22.69 -9.87 16.47
N THR A 142 22.31 -8.67 16.04
CA THR A 142 23.13 -7.78 15.19
C THR A 142 23.70 -6.66 16.04
N LEU A 143 24.96 -6.32 15.81
CA LEU A 143 25.57 -5.09 16.31
C LEU A 143 25.56 -4.08 15.16
N ALA A 144 25.16 -2.85 15.44
CA ALA A 144 24.88 -1.84 14.42
C ALA A 144 25.64 -0.55 14.70
N TYR A 145 26.32 -0.02 13.69
CA TYR A 145 26.83 1.34 13.72
C TYR A 145 26.12 2.19 12.65
N THR A 146 25.85 3.45 12.99
CA THR A 146 25.09 4.36 12.17
C THR A 146 25.89 5.65 11.94
N SER A 147 26.15 5.96 10.67
CA SER A 147 26.91 7.13 10.22
C SER A 147 25.99 8.17 9.58
N ASP A 148 26.20 9.45 9.85
CA ASP A 148 25.55 10.58 9.17
C ASP A 148 26.18 10.93 7.80
N HIS A 149 27.26 10.22 7.43
CA HIS A 149 28.02 10.43 6.20
C HIS A 149 28.28 9.11 5.45
N ASP A 150 28.49 9.20 4.14
CA ASP A 150 28.91 8.06 3.32
C ASP A 150 30.27 7.53 3.77
N MET A 151 30.29 6.27 4.20
CA MET A 151 31.49 5.59 4.68
C MET A 151 32.36 5.03 3.55
N LEU A 152 31.91 5.07 2.29
CA LEU A 152 32.70 4.67 1.12
C LEU A 152 33.42 5.85 0.45
N SER A 153 33.11 7.09 0.84
CA SER A 153 33.82 8.28 0.38
C SER A 153 35.25 8.35 0.96
N PRO A 154 36.23 8.85 0.19
CA PRO A 154 37.59 9.07 0.68
C PRO A 154 37.62 10.03 1.88
N GLY A 155 38.34 9.66 2.94
CA GLY A 155 38.42 10.44 4.19
C GLY A 155 37.28 10.19 5.18
N SER A 156 36.51 9.10 5.02
CA SER A 156 35.47 8.68 5.96
C SER A 156 36.01 8.22 7.32
N HIS A 157 35.28 8.55 8.39
CA HIS A 157 35.70 8.41 9.78
C HIS A 157 35.36 7.04 10.41
N TRP A 158 36.00 5.98 9.92
CA TRP A 158 35.78 4.60 10.34
C TRP A 158 36.14 4.31 11.81
N GLU A 159 36.99 5.11 12.43
CA GLU A 159 37.42 4.94 13.83
C GLU A 159 36.25 4.95 14.82
N LYS A 160 35.18 5.71 14.52
CA LYS A 160 33.97 5.77 15.35
C LYS A 160 33.12 4.51 15.23
N ALA A 161 33.11 3.88 14.04
CA ALA A 161 32.39 2.63 13.81
C ALA A 161 32.99 1.50 14.64
N PHE A 162 34.32 1.34 14.57
CA PHE A 162 35.02 0.29 15.32
C PHE A 162 34.94 0.50 16.83
N ALA A 163 35.06 1.73 17.33
CA ALA A 163 34.85 2.03 18.76
C ALA A 163 33.41 1.74 19.24
N SER A 164 32.40 1.91 18.38
CA SER A 164 31.02 1.56 18.69
C SER A 164 30.81 0.04 18.73
N PHE A 165 31.37 -0.71 17.77
CA PHE A 165 31.30 -2.16 17.78
C PHE A 165 32.02 -2.76 18.99
N ASP A 166 33.21 -2.27 19.33
CA ASP A 166 33.98 -2.64 20.54
C ASP A 166 33.14 -2.44 21.82
N SER A 167 32.47 -1.29 21.96
CA SER A 167 31.56 -0.99 23.08
C SER A 167 30.33 -1.91 23.12
N GLN A 168 29.77 -2.25 21.95
CA GLN A 168 28.64 -3.17 21.83
C GLN A 168 29.04 -4.61 22.15
N ILE A 169 30.19 -5.08 21.67
CA ILE A 169 30.76 -6.39 22.01
C ILE A 169 30.96 -6.48 23.54
N ALA A 170 31.58 -5.48 24.17
CA ALA A 170 31.77 -5.42 25.61
C ALA A 170 30.47 -5.54 26.43
N THR A 171 29.33 -5.12 25.86
CA THR A 171 28.00 -5.22 26.48
C THR A 171 27.49 -6.68 26.50
N PHE A 172 27.94 -7.53 25.58
CA PHE A 172 27.53 -8.93 25.47
C PHE A 172 28.60 -9.96 25.92
N THR A 173 29.88 -9.61 25.84
CA THR A 173 31.01 -10.50 26.22
C THR A 173 31.70 -10.10 27.52
N GLY A 174 31.30 -8.96 28.11
CA GLY A 174 32.03 -8.34 29.22
C GLY A 174 33.23 -7.50 28.75
N ARG A 175 33.63 -6.54 29.59
CA ARG A 175 34.74 -5.61 29.32
C ARG A 175 36.13 -6.26 29.39
N GLU A 176 36.26 -7.41 30.04
CA GLU A 176 37.56 -8.10 30.19
C GLU A 176 38.11 -8.53 28.83
N LEU A 177 37.30 -9.21 28.02
CA LEU A 177 37.67 -9.64 26.67
C LEU A 177 38.04 -8.45 25.77
N THR A 178 37.25 -7.38 25.78
CA THR A 178 37.53 -6.22 24.92
C THR A 178 38.75 -5.43 25.39
N THR A 179 38.99 -5.34 26.71
CA THR A 179 40.21 -4.75 27.28
C THR A 179 41.46 -5.56 26.97
N ALA A 180 41.35 -6.90 26.92
CA ALA A 180 42.47 -7.79 26.59
C ALA A 180 42.80 -7.81 25.09
N MET A 181 41.80 -7.63 24.22
CA MET A 181 41.95 -7.73 22.76
C MET A 181 42.23 -6.38 22.07
N THR A 182 41.76 -5.26 22.64
CA THR A 182 41.97 -3.92 22.07
C THR A 182 43.29 -3.31 22.57
N SER A 183 44.22 -3.02 21.65
CA SER A 183 45.54 -2.46 21.92
C SER A 183 45.48 -1.16 22.74
N ASN A 184 46.29 -1.09 23.80
CA ASN A 184 46.41 0.06 24.70
C ASN A 184 47.85 0.26 25.24
N PHE A 185 48.85 -0.25 24.51
CA PHE A 185 50.26 -0.20 24.88
C PHE A 185 50.87 1.20 24.67
N SER A 186 52.04 1.45 25.26
CA SER A 186 52.79 2.72 25.10
C SER A 186 53.21 3.02 23.65
N THR A 187 53.20 2.01 22.77
CA THR A 187 53.47 2.12 21.33
C THR A 187 52.20 2.12 20.46
N THR A 188 51.01 2.06 21.05
CA THR A 188 49.75 1.99 20.30
C THR A 188 49.42 3.31 19.60
N THR A 189 49.28 3.22 18.28
CA THR A 189 48.78 4.25 17.36
C THR A 189 47.29 4.06 17.06
N LEU A 190 46.67 5.01 16.36
CA LEU A 190 45.29 4.86 15.90
C LEU A 190 45.11 3.62 15.01
N ASP A 191 46.03 3.38 14.07
CA ASP A 191 45.97 2.25 13.13
C ASP A 191 46.08 0.90 13.85
N THR A 192 47.01 0.78 14.80
CA THR A 192 47.22 -0.45 15.59
C THR A 192 46.09 -0.70 16.59
N LYS A 193 45.41 0.36 17.06
CA LYS A 193 44.17 0.25 17.81
C LYS A 193 43.01 -0.24 16.93
N ILE A 194 42.79 0.35 15.76
CA ILE A 194 41.75 -0.08 14.81
C ILE A 194 41.96 -1.53 14.38
N ALA A 195 43.18 -1.92 14.03
CA ALA A 195 43.51 -3.30 13.66
C ALA A 195 43.16 -4.30 14.78
N SER A 196 43.39 -3.93 16.04
CA SER A 196 43.02 -4.77 17.19
C SER A 196 41.51 -4.86 17.42
N GLN A 197 40.76 -3.77 17.21
CA GLN A 197 39.29 -3.77 17.28
C GLN A 197 38.66 -4.62 16.16
N ILE A 198 39.21 -4.57 14.94
CA ILE A 198 38.79 -5.46 13.83
C ILE A 198 39.14 -6.92 14.15
N THR A 199 40.29 -7.17 14.80
CA THR A 199 40.70 -8.51 15.24
C THR A 199 39.76 -9.09 16.31
N LEU A 200 39.34 -8.27 17.28
CA LEU A 200 38.29 -8.60 18.24
C LEU A 200 36.96 -8.91 17.54
N MET A 201 36.54 -8.08 16.58
CA MET A 201 35.30 -8.33 15.80
C MET A 201 35.35 -9.68 15.07
N ASN A 202 36.48 -10.02 14.45
CA ASN A 202 36.70 -11.32 13.81
C ASN A 202 36.66 -12.49 14.82
N ALA A 203 37.23 -12.31 16.03
CA ALA A 203 37.23 -13.35 17.06
C ALA A 203 35.83 -13.74 17.55
N VAL A 204 34.84 -12.82 17.51
CA VAL A 204 33.46 -13.08 17.98
C VAL A 204 32.41 -13.09 16.86
N GLN A 205 32.82 -13.09 15.58
CA GLN A 205 31.92 -13.04 14.41
C GLN A 205 30.96 -14.22 14.28
N SER A 206 31.23 -15.34 14.94
CA SER A 206 30.29 -16.48 14.99
C SER A 206 29.01 -16.14 15.76
N PHE A 207 29.03 -15.17 16.68
CA PHE A 207 27.92 -14.78 17.54
C PHE A 207 27.17 -13.53 17.07
N PHE A 208 27.83 -12.65 16.30
CA PHE A 208 27.32 -11.33 15.91
C PHE A 208 27.39 -11.10 14.40
N ASN A 209 26.35 -10.47 13.85
CA ASN A 209 26.43 -9.85 12.53
C ASN A 209 26.74 -8.36 12.71
N TYR A 210 27.72 -7.83 11.97
CA TYR A 210 28.09 -6.41 11.99
C TYR A 210 27.44 -5.68 10.81
N ASN A 211 26.55 -4.73 11.11
CA ASN A 211 25.91 -3.92 10.09
C ASN A 211 26.35 -2.46 10.25
N LEU A 212 26.79 -1.84 9.15
CA LEU A 212 27.01 -0.40 9.08
C LEU A 212 25.88 0.22 8.25
N PHE A 213 25.22 1.23 8.83
CA PHE A 213 24.14 1.98 8.20
C PHE A 213 24.61 3.42 7.94
N ILE A 214 24.22 3.99 6.79
CA ILE A 214 24.13 5.44 6.65
C ILE A 214 22.74 5.82 7.18
N SER A 215 22.67 6.73 8.14
CA SER A 215 21.41 7.39 8.50
C SER A 215 21.61 8.85 8.86
N GLY A 216 20.90 9.68 8.13
CA GLY A 216 20.07 10.71 8.73
C GLY A 216 18.60 10.51 8.37
N CYS A 217 18.08 9.27 8.30
CA CYS A 217 16.72 9.01 7.81
C CYS A 217 15.67 9.83 8.56
N GLY A 218 14.92 10.64 7.81
CA GLY A 218 14.10 11.73 8.32
C GLY A 218 13.70 12.69 7.21
N ILE A 219 12.51 13.27 7.32
CA ILE A 219 12.01 14.27 6.37
C ILE A 219 12.49 15.66 6.85
N PRO A 220 13.26 16.44 6.05
CA PRO A 220 13.83 17.71 6.51
C PRO A 220 12.77 18.79 6.75
N GLN A 221 11.70 18.78 5.96
CA GLN A 221 10.76 19.88 5.85
C GLN A 221 9.39 19.37 5.39
N ILE A 222 8.33 19.88 6.02
CA ILE A 222 6.94 19.63 5.63
C ILE A 222 6.33 20.93 5.13
N THR A 223 5.55 20.82 4.05
CA THR A 223 4.61 21.84 3.60
C THR A 223 3.19 21.33 3.81
N LEU A 224 2.38 22.06 4.58
CA LEU A 224 0.94 21.87 4.64
C LEU A 224 0.27 22.87 3.71
N GLU A 225 -0.45 22.37 2.72
CA GLU A 225 -1.36 23.15 1.89
C GLU A 225 -2.72 23.31 2.60
N GLY A 226 -3.59 24.15 2.04
CA GLY A 226 -4.89 24.47 2.62
C GLY A 226 -4.81 25.48 3.76
N THR A 227 -5.96 26.05 4.09
CA THR A 227 -6.12 26.93 5.25
C THR A 227 -6.34 26.11 6.51
N THR A 228 -6.13 26.74 7.66
CA THR A 228 -6.51 26.18 8.96
C THR A 228 -7.96 25.71 9.03
N LYS A 229 -8.89 26.42 8.39
CA LYS A 229 -10.31 26.03 8.34
C LYS A 229 -10.52 24.71 7.59
N ASP A 230 -9.68 24.42 6.59
CA ASP A 230 -9.73 23.17 5.84
C ASP A 230 -9.23 22.01 6.71
N TRP A 231 -8.16 22.21 7.50
CA TRP A 231 -7.69 21.23 8.49
C TRP A 231 -8.70 21.00 9.64
N GLU A 232 -9.37 22.06 10.12
CA GLU A 232 -10.49 21.95 11.06
C GLU A 232 -11.70 21.21 10.45
N SER A 233 -11.95 21.38 9.15
CA SER A 233 -12.96 20.63 8.39
C SER A 233 -12.62 19.13 8.28
N VAL A 234 -11.35 18.77 8.03
CA VAL A 234 -10.90 17.36 8.03
C VAL A 234 -11.18 16.71 9.38
N LEU A 235 -10.84 17.37 10.49
CA LEU A 235 -11.15 16.87 11.84
C LEU A 235 -12.67 16.68 12.03
N ASN A 236 -13.48 17.70 11.73
CA ASN A 236 -14.94 17.63 11.90
C ASN A 236 -15.59 16.52 11.05
N LYS A 237 -15.10 16.29 9.83
CA LYS A 237 -15.56 15.18 8.97
C LYS A 237 -15.13 13.80 9.51
N THR A 238 -13.97 13.73 10.14
CA THR A 238 -13.44 12.50 10.75
C THR A 238 -14.25 12.14 12.00
N GLU A 239 -14.63 13.13 12.82
CA GLU A 239 -15.57 12.95 13.92
C GLU A 239 -16.98 12.53 13.44
N ALA A 240 -17.46 13.06 12.31
CA ALA A 240 -18.77 12.72 11.78
C ALA A 240 -18.93 11.24 11.36
N ILE A 241 -17.82 10.52 11.10
CA ILE A 241 -17.82 9.08 10.80
C ILE A 241 -17.61 8.18 12.04
N ARG A 242 -17.28 8.74 13.21
CA ARG A 242 -17.08 8.00 14.47
C ARG A 242 -18.26 7.06 14.79
N LYS A 243 -19.48 7.57 14.60
CA LYS A 243 -20.77 6.87 14.82
C LYS A 243 -20.93 5.52 14.09
N TYR A 244 -20.07 5.22 13.12
CA TYR A 244 -20.06 3.93 12.41
C TYR A 244 -19.12 2.92 13.10
N GLN A 245 -19.14 2.83 14.45
CA GLN A 245 -18.31 1.90 15.25
C GLN A 245 -16.79 2.07 15.04
N LEU A 246 -16.35 3.32 14.90
CA LEU A 246 -14.96 3.66 14.57
C LEU A 246 -14.20 4.36 15.69
N ASP A 247 -14.75 4.46 16.90
CA ASP A 247 -14.15 5.13 18.06
C ASP A 247 -12.68 4.75 18.27
N TRP A 248 -12.37 3.45 18.28
CA TRP A 248 -11.01 2.89 18.39
C TRP A 248 -10.00 3.40 17.35
N TRP A 249 -10.47 3.89 16.20
CA TRP A 249 -9.64 4.45 15.13
C TRP A 249 -9.67 5.98 15.13
N ILE A 250 -10.84 6.58 15.40
CA ILE A 250 -10.97 8.04 15.46
C ILE A 250 -10.20 8.60 16.66
N ASP A 251 -10.21 7.94 17.82
CA ASP A 251 -9.41 8.30 19.00
C ASP A 251 -7.90 8.36 18.70
N GLU A 252 -7.43 7.54 17.76
CA GLU A 252 -6.04 7.48 17.33
C GLU A 252 -5.69 8.56 16.27
N LEU A 253 -6.67 8.97 15.45
CA LEU A 253 -6.55 10.01 14.43
C LEU A 253 -6.77 11.44 14.98
N GLU A 254 -7.68 11.63 15.93
CA GLU A 254 -8.02 12.93 16.51
C GLU A 254 -6.79 13.72 17.01
N PRO A 255 -5.86 13.16 17.81
CA PRO A 255 -4.67 13.89 18.25
C PRO A 255 -3.71 14.23 17.09
N ILE A 256 -3.66 13.39 16.05
CA ILE A 256 -2.88 13.65 14.83
C ILE A 256 -3.49 14.86 14.09
N LEU A 257 -4.80 14.85 13.83
CA LEU A 257 -5.47 15.93 13.11
C LEU A 257 -5.43 17.26 13.88
N LYS A 258 -5.48 17.23 15.22
CA LYS A 258 -5.23 18.40 16.07
C LYS A 258 -3.83 18.99 15.85
N GLN A 259 -2.80 18.17 15.63
CA GLN A 259 -1.45 18.64 15.31
C GLN A 259 -1.34 19.23 13.89
N PHE A 260 -2.05 18.70 12.89
CA PHE A 260 -2.20 19.36 11.58
C PHE A 260 -2.82 20.76 11.72
N ILE A 261 -3.84 20.92 12.57
CA ILE A 261 -4.46 22.22 12.84
C ILE A 261 -3.45 23.17 13.51
N GLN A 262 -2.70 22.75 14.53
CA GLN A 262 -1.67 23.60 15.16
C GLN A 262 -0.54 23.96 14.21
N ALA A 263 -0.07 23.03 13.39
CA ALA A 263 0.94 23.28 12.37
C ALA A 263 0.46 24.29 11.32
N SER A 264 -0.80 24.19 10.87
CA SER A 264 -1.41 25.18 9.96
C SER A 264 -1.48 26.59 10.56
N LYS A 265 -1.54 26.71 11.89
CA LYS A 265 -1.51 27.97 12.67
C LYS A 265 -0.09 28.47 12.95
N GLY A 266 0.95 27.86 12.37
CA GLY A 266 2.36 28.20 12.62
C GLY A 266 2.95 27.63 13.91
N LYS A 267 2.22 26.72 14.59
CA LYS A 267 2.59 26.14 15.89
C LYS A 267 2.89 24.64 15.76
N ALA A 268 3.72 24.27 14.78
CA ALA A 268 4.08 22.87 14.54
C ALA A 268 4.96 22.31 15.68
N ASP A 269 4.48 21.26 16.36
CA ASP A 269 5.31 20.53 17.34
C ASP A 269 6.36 19.68 16.60
N LYS A 270 7.61 20.12 16.68
CA LYS A 270 8.73 19.44 16.04
C LYS A 270 8.80 17.95 16.41
N LYS A 271 8.63 17.57 17.69
CA LYS A 271 8.75 16.17 18.13
C LYS A 271 7.67 15.29 17.52
N PHE A 272 6.45 15.82 17.39
CA PHE A 272 5.35 15.13 16.71
C PHE A 272 5.66 14.89 15.23
N TRP A 273 6.16 15.90 14.52
CA TRP A 273 6.49 15.74 13.09
C TRP A 273 7.70 14.83 12.87
N GLN A 274 8.70 14.85 13.75
CA GLN A 274 9.82 13.88 13.71
C GLN A 274 9.35 12.43 13.95
N ALA A 275 8.16 12.23 14.54
CA ALA A 275 7.55 10.91 14.73
C ALA A 275 6.58 10.49 13.61
N MET A 276 6.53 11.21 12.47
CA MET A 276 5.58 10.89 11.38
C MET A 276 5.88 9.56 10.69
N PHE A 277 7.16 9.29 10.44
CA PHE A 277 7.64 8.10 9.77
C PHE A 277 8.92 7.68 10.49
N LYS A 278 9.05 6.39 10.78
CA LYS A 278 10.18 5.79 11.49
C LYS A 278 10.34 4.38 10.96
N TYR A 279 11.56 4.00 10.61
CA TYR A 279 11.87 2.70 10.02
C TYR A 279 12.61 1.82 11.03
N HIS A 280 12.14 0.58 11.20
CA HIS A 280 12.70 -0.40 12.13
C HIS A 280 12.75 -1.79 11.49
N THR A 281 13.95 -2.35 11.35
CA THR A 281 14.13 -3.75 10.91
C THR A 281 13.98 -4.69 12.11
N LYS A 282 12.82 -5.36 12.21
CA LYS A 282 12.53 -6.38 13.23
C LYS A 282 12.98 -7.75 12.73
N LYS A 283 13.91 -8.37 13.46
CA LYS A 283 14.41 -9.70 13.09
C LYS A 283 13.34 -10.77 13.32
N MET A 284 12.93 -11.44 12.25
CA MET A 284 12.44 -12.81 12.37
C MET A 284 13.64 -13.76 12.42
N SER A 285 13.97 -14.18 13.63
CA SER A 285 14.30 -15.57 13.95
C SER A 285 14.33 -16.64 12.84
N CYS A 286 13.18 -16.88 12.22
CA CYS A 286 12.90 -17.96 11.29
C CYS A 286 12.19 -17.36 10.07
N GLY A 287 12.89 -16.46 9.37
CA GLY A 287 12.39 -15.77 8.19
C GLY A 287 13.35 -14.67 7.73
N PRO A 288 13.05 -13.98 6.62
CA PRO A 288 13.69 -12.70 6.34
C PRO A 288 13.35 -11.69 7.45
N ASN A 289 14.21 -10.71 7.69
CA ASN A 289 13.86 -9.61 8.58
C ASN A 289 12.60 -8.90 8.06
N ILE A 290 11.70 -8.50 8.96
CA ILE A 290 10.56 -7.65 8.59
C ILE A 290 10.99 -6.20 8.81
N ASP A 291 10.99 -5.44 7.72
CA ASP A 291 11.09 -3.99 7.77
C ASP A 291 9.72 -3.39 8.14
N LEU A 292 9.70 -2.63 9.23
CA LEU A 292 8.50 -2.06 9.83
C LEU A 292 8.54 -0.53 9.90
N VAL A 293 7.36 0.08 9.81
CA VAL A 293 7.09 1.49 10.13
C VAL A 293 6.30 1.55 11.43
N ASP A 294 6.69 2.43 12.37
CA ASP A 294 5.95 2.69 13.63
C ASP A 294 5.65 4.19 13.89
N GLY A 295 5.96 5.05 12.91
CA GLY A 295 5.58 6.47 12.94
C GLY A 295 4.07 6.67 12.80
N TRP A 296 3.53 7.83 13.21
CA TRP A 296 2.07 8.03 13.26
C TRP A 296 1.35 7.89 11.92
N ILE A 297 2.07 7.87 10.78
CA ILE A 297 1.52 7.51 9.48
C ILE A 297 0.76 6.17 9.49
N VAL A 298 1.18 5.21 10.32
CA VAL A 298 0.54 3.88 10.37
C VAL A 298 -0.94 3.95 10.71
N LYS A 299 -1.35 4.98 11.47
CA LYS A 299 -2.72 5.15 11.92
C LYS A 299 -3.70 5.51 10.80
N PHE A 300 -3.21 5.90 9.63
CA PHE A 300 -4.06 6.11 8.45
C PHE A 300 -4.46 4.81 7.73
N PHE A 301 -3.90 3.66 8.13
CA PHE A 301 -4.15 2.35 7.52
C PHE A 301 -4.81 1.39 8.53
N PRO A 302 -6.12 1.52 8.81
CA PRO A 302 -6.83 0.70 9.81
C PRO A 302 -7.03 -0.77 9.44
N TYR A 303 -6.84 -1.11 8.16
CA TYR A 303 -7.04 -2.45 7.62
C TYR A 303 -5.91 -2.82 6.67
N ASP A 304 -5.56 -4.10 6.62
CA ASP A 304 -4.65 -4.64 5.62
C ASP A 304 -5.37 -4.94 4.28
N LYS A 305 -4.61 -5.34 3.26
CA LYS A 305 -5.11 -5.72 1.92
C LYS A 305 -6.08 -6.90 1.92
N LYS A 306 -6.11 -7.71 2.99
CA LYS A 306 -7.03 -8.83 3.20
C LYS A 306 -8.26 -8.43 4.03
N GLY A 307 -8.38 -7.15 4.38
CA GLY A 307 -9.45 -6.61 5.19
C GLY A 307 -9.35 -6.90 6.69
N ARG A 308 -8.20 -7.40 7.16
CA ARG A 308 -7.98 -7.66 8.59
C ARG A 308 -7.71 -6.35 9.32
N LYS A 309 -8.38 -6.13 10.45
CA LYS A 309 -8.15 -4.98 11.32
C LYS A 309 -6.70 -4.99 11.83
N LEU A 310 -6.00 -3.87 11.68
CA LEU A 310 -4.64 -3.68 12.17
C LEU A 310 -4.65 -3.06 13.58
N ASP A 311 -3.55 -3.24 14.32
CA ASP A 311 -3.40 -2.74 15.69
C ASP A 311 -2.97 -1.27 15.78
N LEU A 312 -2.77 -0.63 14.63
CA LEU A 312 -2.33 0.76 14.46
C LEU A 312 -0.93 1.07 15.05
N LYS A 313 -0.07 0.06 15.27
CA LYS A 313 1.29 0.23 15.82
C LYS A 313 2.40 0.05 14.80
N GLU A 314 2.37 -1.04 14.03
CA GLU A 314 3.42 -1.36 13.06
C GLU A 314 2.87 -1.79 11.69
N LEU A 315 3.49 -1.31 10.61
CA LEU A 315 3.18 -1.70 9.22
C LEU A 315 4.42 -2.26 8.53
N SER A 316 4.28 -3.33 7.74
CA SER A 316 5.38 -3.83 6.91
C SER A 316 5.65 -2.88 5.74
N LEU A 317 6.92 -2.47 5.56
CA LEU A 317 7.36 -1.65 4.43
C LEU A 317 7.23 -2.35 3.07
N SER A 318 7.02 -3.66 3.02
CA SER A 318 6.92 -4.36 1.75
C SER A 318 5.71 -3.97 0.90
N GLY A 319 4.75 -3.18 1.43
CA GLY A 319 3.53 -2.74 0.74
C GLY A 319 2.52 -3.85 0.44
N GLN A 320 2.95 -5.12 0.43
CA GLN A 320 2.17 -6.31 0.10
C GLN A 320 0.92 -6.49 0.97
N MET A 321 0.96 -5.97 2.20
CA MET A 321 -0.14 -6.00 3.16
C MET A 321 -0.94 -4.69 3.20
N LEU A 322 -0.54 -3.62 2.52
CA LEU A 322 -1.30 -2.36 2.52
C LEU A 322 -2.50 -2.42 1.56
N PRO A 323 -3.66 -1.86 1.95
CA PRO A 323 -4.79 -1.71 1.03
C PRO A 323 -4.37 -0.80 -0.12
N ASN A 324 -4.92 -1.03 -1.31
CA ASN A 324 -4.58 -0.21 -2.49
C ASN A 324 -5.03 1.25 -2.24
N GLU A 325 -4.14 2.20 -2.47
CA GLU A 325 -4.42 3.65 -2.39
C GLU A 325 -5.07 4.20 -3.68
N PHE A 326 -5.10 3.39 -4.74
CA PHE A 326 -5.88 3.60 -5.96
C PHE A 326 -7.01 2.55 -5.98
N LEU A 327 -8.20 2.95 -5.53
CA LEU A 327 -9.36 2.07 -5.39
C LEU A 327 -10.04 1.79 -6.73
N LYS A 328 -10.79 0.68 -6.80
CA LYS A 328 -11.55 0.24 -7.98
C LYS A 328 -12.99 -0.09 -7.61
N VAL A 329 -13.95 0.37 -8.40
CA VAL A 329 -15.40 0.09 -8.29
C VAL A 329 -15.94 -0.35 -9.65
N ASN A 330 -16.82 -1.36 -9.68
CA ASN A 330 -17.51 -1.79 -10.90
C ASN A 330 -18.75 -0.92 -11.15
N LEU A 331 -19.07 -0.63 -12.42
CA LEU A 331 -20.31 0.03 -12.83
C LEU A 331 -20.81 -0.58 -14.14
N ASP A 332 -22.07 -1.03 -14.20
CA ASP A 332 -22.67 -1.44 -15.47
C ASP A 332 -23.39 -0.25 -16.12
N TYR A 333 -22.87 0.20 -17.26
CA TYR A 333 -23.51 1.19 -18.12
C TYR A 333 -24.50 0.50 -19.06
N THR A 334 -25.74 0.96 -19.12
CA THR A 334 -26.75 0.48 -20.09
C THR A 334 -27.12 1.63 -21.01
N ASP A 335 -26.81 1.50 -22.30
CA ASP A 335 -27.36 2.35 -23.34
C ASP A 335 -28.78 1.89 -23.65
N ALA A 336 -29.74 2.80 -23.47
CA ALA A 336 -31.17 2.60 -23.67
C ALA A 336 -31.74 3.53 -24.76
N THR A 337 -30.88 4.02 -25.66
CA THR A 337 -31.31 4.85 -26.81
C THR A 337 -32.20 4.09 -27.79
N ASP A 338 -32.04 2.77 -27.90
CA ASP A 338 -33.03 1.85 -28.47
C ASP A 338 -33.61 0.95 -27.37
N PRO A 339 -34.89 1.16 -26.97
CA PRO A 339 -35.57 0.31 -25.99
C PRO A 339 -35.69 -1.17 -26.38
N ALA A 340 -35.62 -1.51 -27.67
CA ALA A 340 -35.64 -2.89 -28.14
C ALA A 340 -34.26 -3.58 -28.04
N HIS A 341 -33.17 -2.81 -27.99
CA HIS A 341 -31.79 -3.32 -28.02
C HIS A 341 -30.91 -2.66 -26.95
N LEU A 342 -31.25 -2.90 -25.67
CA LEU A 342 -30.46 -2.42 -24.53
C LEU A 342 -29.02 -2.92 -24.58
N LYS A 343 -28.06 -2.02 -24.76
CA LYS A 343 -26.63 -2.37 -24.86
C LYS A 343 -25.93 -2.13 -23.53
N LYS A 344 -25.63 -3.22 -22.82
CA LYS A 344 -24.87 -3.20 -21.57
C LYS A 344 -23.36 -3.15 -21.81
N THR A 345 -22.63 -2.42 -21.00
CA THR A 345 -21.16 -2.34 -21.00
C THR A 345 -20.68 -2.23 -19.55
N SER A 346 -19.98 -3.25 -19.05
CA SER A 346 -19.33 -3.18 -17.74
C SER A 346 -18.12 -2.26 -17.77
N LEU A 347 -18.08 -1.32 -16.85
CA LEU A 347 -17.02 -0.35 -16.63
C LEU A 347 -16.36 -0.59 -15.27
N GLU A 348 -15.15 -0.06 -15.12
CA GLU A 348 -14.45 0.06 -13.85
C GLU A 348 -14.07 1.53 -13.63
N LEU A 349 -14.40 2.05 -12.46
CA LEU A 349 -14.01 3.39 -12.00
C LEU A 349 -12.85 3.21 -11.04
N TRP A 350 -11.72 3.84 -11.34
CA TRP A 350 -10.52 3.77 -10.52
C TRP A 350 -10.18 5.18 -10.02
N ALA A 351 -9.94 5.36 -8.73
CA ALA A 351 -9.69 6.68 -8.14
C ALA A 351 -8.84 6.60 -6.87
N GLY A 352 -7.99 7.62 -6.66
CA GLY A 352 -7.14 7.73 -5.49
C GLY A 352 -5.76 8.29 -5.82
N PHE A 353 -4.72 7.83 -5.13
CA PHE A 353 -3.34 8.26 -5.38
C PHE A 353 -2.75 7.53 -6.59
N VAL A 354 -2.14 8.28 -7.52
CA VAL A 354 -1.62 7.75 -8.80
C VAL A 354 -0.10 7.86 -8.95
N GLY A 355 0.56 8.70 -8.16
CA GLY A 355 1.99 8.96 -8.25
C GLY A 355 2.38 10.12 -7.34
N LEU A 356 3.59 10.66 -7.52
CA LEU A 356 4.05 11.88 -6.84
C LEU A 356 4.48 12.94 -7.85
N ASP A 357 4.04 14.17 -7.67
CA ASP A 357 4.72 15.33 -8.25
C ASP A 357 6.11 15.45 -7.57
N GLN A 358 7.16 15.70 -8.35
CA GLN A 358 8.49 16.00 -7.82
C GLN A 358 8.95 17.39 -8.27
N ASN A 359 9.22 18.28 -7.32
CA ASN A 359 9.73 19.61 -7.60
C ASN A 359 11.26 19.57 -7.77
N VAL A 360 11.75 19.76 -8.99
CA VAL A 360 13.20 19.71 -9.31
C VAL A 360 14.05 20.80 -8.66
N LYS A 361 13.45 21.86 -8.08
CA LYS A 361 14.19 22.96 -7.41
C LYS A 361 14.26 22.77 -5.89
N THR A 362 13.19 22.26 -5.27
CA THR A 362 13.14 22.02 -3.81
C THR A 362 13.40 20.55 -3.46
N TYR A 363 13.48 19.67 -4.46
CA TYR A 363 13.48 18.21 -4.35
C TYR A 363 12.24 17.65 -3.62
N GLY A 364 11.21 18.48 -3.38
CA GLY A 364 10.04 18.07 -2.61
C GLY A 364 9.14 17.10 -3.38
N LEU A 365 8.59 16.11 -2.67
CA LEU A 365 7.58 15.19 -3.19
C LEU A 365 6.17 15.63 -2.72
N LYS A 366 5.17 15.43 -3.57
CA LYS A 366 3.76 15.69 -3.27
C LYS A 366 2.89 14.57 -3.87
N PRO A 367 2.14 13.80 -3.08
CA PRO A 367 1.23 12.78 -3.60
C PRO A 367 0.20 13.37 -4.55
N ARG A 368 -0.03 12.74 -5.70
CA ARG A 368 -0.98 13.19 -6.72
C ARG A 368 -2.23 12.31 -6.71
N ILE A 369 -3.38 12.96 -6.56
CA ILE A 369 -4.70 12.32 -6.68
C ILE A 369 -5.13 12.36 -8.15
N GLY A 370 -5.68 11.26 -8.66
CA GLY A 370 -6.22 11.13 -10.01
C GLY A 370 -7.34 10.10 -10.08
N TRP A 371 -7.92 9.94 -11.27
CA TRP A 371 -8.96 8.94 -11.54
C TRP A 371 -9.00 8.55 -13.02
N MET A 372 -9.51 7.35 -13.30
CA MET A 372 -9.86 6.89 -14.65
C MET A 372 -11.16 6.09 -14.65
N ILE A 373 -11.85 6.11 -15.79
CA ILE A 373 -12.95 5.19 -16.11
C ILE A 373 -12.47 4.35 -17.29
N ARG A 374 -12.59 3.04 -17.19
CA ARG A 374 -12.24 2.09 -18.26
C ARG A 374 -13.36 1.10 -18.50
N LYS A 375 -13.44 0.54 -19.71
CA LYS A 375 -14.25 -0.66 -19.95
C LYS A 375 -13.56 -1.84 -19.27
N LYS A 376 -14.33 -2.69 -18.62
CA LYS A 376 -13.83 -3.91 -18.00
C LYS A 376 -13.29 -4.84 -19.08
N ASP A 377 -12.16 -5.50 -18.81
CA ASP A 377 -11.45 -6.22 -19.86
C ASP A 377 -12.23 -7.43 -20.41
N PRO A 378 -12.16 -7.69 -21.73
CA PRO A 378 -12.61 -8.95 -22.32
C PRO A 378 -11.75 -10.15 -21.91
N PHE A 379 -10.81 -9.99 -20.97
CA PHE A 379 -10.22 -11.10 -20.22
C PHE A 379 -11.30 -11.93 -19.51
N ARG A 380 -12.46 -11.34 -19.20
CA ARG A 380 -13.68 -12.08 -18.84
C ARG A 380 -14.10 -13.07 -19.93
N GLN A 381 -14.08 -12.68 -21.20
CA GLN A 381 -14.43 -13.57 -22.31
C GLN A 381 -13.43 -14.73 -22.41
N ALA A 382 -12.12 -14.47 -22.37
CA ALA A 382 -11.13 -15.55 -22.40
C ALA A 382 -11.26 -16.52 -21.19
N LEU A 383 -11.67 -16.01 -20.01
CA LEU A 383 -12.00 -16.85 -18.87
C LEU A 383 -13.32 -17.61 -19.07
N ILE A 384 -14.36 -16.97 -19.60
CA ILE A 384 -15.64 -17.59 -19.97
C ILE A 384 -15.41 -18.70 -20.99
N ASP A 385 -14.62 -18.48 -22.03
CA ASP A 385 -14.27 -19.47 -23.07
C ASP A 385 -13.52 -20.66 -22.46
N LYS A 386 -12.58 -20.40 -21.54
CA LYS A 386 -11.87 -21.44 -20.78
C LYS A 386 -12.79 -22.24 -19.86
N LEU A 387 -13.67 -21.56 -19.11
CA LEU A 387 -14.65 -22.19 -18.22
C LEU A 387 -15.69 -22.98 -19.02
N THR A 388 -16.14 -22.46 -20.17
CA THR A 388 -17.03 -23.15 -21.13
C THR A 388 -16.36 -24.40 -21.68
N THR A 389 -15.09 -24.32 -22.05
CA THR A 389 -14.30 -25.48 -22.49
C THR A 389 -14.20 -26.55 -21.40
N LEU A 390 -13.96 -26.15 -20.14
CA LEU A 390 -13.95 -27.07 -18.99
C LEU A 390 -15.34 -27.69 -18.72
N ASN A 391 -16.41 -26.90 -18.86
CA ASN A 391 -17.79 -27.38 -18.70
C ASN A 391 -18.17 -28.38 -19.81
N ASN A 392 -17.80 -28.12 -21.06
CA ASN A 392 -17.95 -29.03 -22.19
C ASN A 392 -17.16 -30.34 -21.99
N ASN A 393 -15.99 -30.26 -21.35
CA ASN A 393 -15.19 -31.42 -20.91
C ASN A 393 -15.75 -32.10 -19.64
N GLY A 394 -16.90 -31.64 -19.12
CA GLY A 394 -17.68 -32.30 -18.09
C GLY A 394 -17.34 -31.91 -16.64
N VAL A 395 -16.31 -31.10 -16.39
CA VAL A 395 -15.99 -30.63 -15.02
C VAL A 395 -15.27 -29.27 -15.00
N VAL A 396 -15.84 -28.35 -14.23
CA VAL A 396 -15.25 -27.04 -13.91
C VAL A 396 -14.59 -27.13 -12.54
N ASN A 397 -13.26 -27.06 -12.49
CA ASN A 397 -12.49 -27.04 -11.25
C ASN A 397 -11.96 -25.64 -10.97
N LEU A 398 -12.29 -25.07 -9.82
CA LEU A 398 -11.85 -23.75 -9.36
C LEU A 398 -11.03 -23.88 -8.06
N LYS A 399 -10.05 -22.99 -7.93
CA LYS A 399 -9.32 -22.74 -6.67
C LYS A 399 -9.19 -21.24 -6.46
N VAL A 400 -9.98 -20.68 -5.54
CA VAL A 400 -10.29 -19.24 -5.49
C VAL A 400 -10.55 -18.74 -4.06
N ASP A 401 -10.41 -17.44 -3.83
CA ASP A 401 -10.88 -16.79 -2.58
C ASP A 401 -12.38 -16.43 -2.66
N ASN A 402 -12.84 -16.03 -3.85
CA ASN A 402 -14.23 -15.69 -4.14
C ASN A 402 -14.60 -16.29 -5.51
N VAL A 403 -15.83 -16.76 -5.68
CA VAL A 403 -16.30 -17.34 -6.96
C VAL A 403 -16.28 -16.25 -8.04
N PRO A 404 -15.54 -16.43 -9.16
CA PRO A 404 -15.53 -15.46 -10.26
C PRO A 404 -16.93 -15.35 -10.89
N PRO A 405 -17.50 -14.15 -11.12
CA PRO A 405 -18.82 -13.99 -11.74
C PRO A 405 -18.97 -14.65 -13.11
N GLU A 406 -17.86 -14.84 -13.81
CA GLU A 406 -17.73 -15.60 -15.05
C GLU A 406 -18.21 -17.06 -14.90
N THR A 407 -18.27 -17.59 -13.68
CA THR A 407 -18.72 -18.96 -13.37
C THR A 407 -20.20 -19.15 -13.61
N TRP A 408 -21.07 -18.20 -13.21
CA TRP A 408 -22.51 -18.32 -13.50
C TRP A 408 -22.87 -17.85 -14.92
N MET A 409 -21.96 -17.19 -15.63
CA MET A 409 -22.15 -16.81 -17.03
C MET A 409 -22.04 -17.99 -18.01
N ILE A 410 -21.51 -19.15 -17.58
CA ILE A 410 -21.37 -20.38 -18.38
C ILE A 410 -22.42 -21.46 -18.07
N GLY A 411 -23.46 -21.13 -17.29
CA GLY A 411 -24.53 -22.07 -16.94
C GLY A 411 -25.34 -22.52 -18.16
N PRO A 412 -25.89 -23.76 -18.19
CA PRO A 412 -25.89 -24.76 -17.11
C PRO A 412 -24.55 -25.51 -16.97
N ILE A 413 -24.21 -25.95 -15.75
CA ILE A 413 -22.95 -26.65 -15.45
C ILE A 413 -23.21 -28.10 -15.04
N LYS A 414 -22.49 -29.05 -15.64
CA LYS A 414 -22.63 -30.47 -15.27
C LYS A 414 -22.00 -30.75 -13.91
N LYS A 415 -20.72 -30.40 -13.72
CA LYS A 415 -20.02 -30.59 -12.44
C LYS A 415 -19.14 -29.39 -12.12
N LEU A 416 -19.37 -28.79 -10.95
CA LEU A 416 -18.60 -27.67 -10.43
C LEU A 416 -17.91 -28.08 -9.12
N VAL A 417 -16.59 -27.97 -9.07
CA VAL A 417 -15.79 -28.21 -7.87
C VAL A 417 -15.08 -26.92 -7.50
N ILE A 418 -15.36 -26.36 -6.32
CA ILE A 418 -14.76 -25.12 -5.84
C ILE A 418 -13.96 -25.40 -4.58
N ASN A 419 -12.66 -25.17 -4.66
CA ASN A 419 -11.74 -25.26 -3.54
C ASN A 419 -11.41 -23.84 -3.06
N PHE A 420 -12.05 -23.40 -1.99
CA PHE A 420 -11.77 -22.11 -1.40
C PHE A 420 -10.44 -22.14 -0.65
N PHE A 421 -9.64 -21.07 -0.74
CA PHE A 421 -8.46 -20.91 0.13
C PHE A 421 -8.83 -20.58 1.59
N GLY A 422 -10.09 -20.19 1.82
CA GLY A 422 -10.65 -19.87 3.13
C GLY A 422 -12.14 -20.22 3.20
N ASN A 423 -12.98 -19.25 3.56
CA ASN A 423 -14.41 -19.50 3.74
C ASN A 423 -15.11 -19.79 2.41
N ILE A 424 -15.98 -20.81 2.40
CA ILE A 424 -16.97 -21.04 1.36
C ILE A 424 -17.91 -19.83 1.35
N ARG A 425 -17.96 -19.14 0.21
CA ARG A 425 -18.85 -18.00 -0.04
C ARG A 425 -19.46 -18.18 -1.40
N ILE A 426 -20.75 -18.50 -1.44
CA ILE A 426 -21.48 -18.68 -2.70
C ILE A 426 -22.32 -17.43 -3.00
N PRO A 427 -22.07 -16.72 -4.12
CA PRO A 427 -22.93 -15.63 -4.57
C PRO A 427 -24.31 -16.16 -4.99
N ASP A 428 -25.36 -15.39 -4.70
CA ASP A 428 -26.76 -15.78 -4.95
C ASP A 428 -27.05 -16.00 -6.45
N GLU A 429 -26.28 -15.35 -7.32
CA GLU A 429 -26.30 -15.53 -8.77
C GLU A 429 -25.92 -16.95 -9.20
N LEU A 430 -25.10 -17.66 -8.42
CA LEU A 430 -24.75 -19.06 -8.71
C LEU A 430 -25.97 -19.98 -8.50
N GLY A 431 -26.88 -19.64 -7.59
CA GLY A 431 -28.16 -20.33 -7.37
C GLY A 431 -29.18 -20.13 -8.48
N GLN A 432 -28.96 -19.18 -9.40
CA GLN A 432 -29.86 -18.89 -10.51
C GLN A 432 -29.59 -19.78 -11.74
N ILE A 433 -28.49 -20.52 -11.76
CA ILE A 433 -28.14 -21.45 -12.85
C ILE A 433 -28.31 -22.91 -12.44
N LYS A 434 -28.65 -23.76 -13.41
CA LYS A 434 -28.69 -25.21 -13.20
C LYS A 434 -27.26 -25.74 -13.03
N ILE A 435 -27.01 -26.41 -11.91
CA ILE A 435 -25.81 -27.19 -11.62
C ILE A 435 -26.26 -28.61 -11.27
N ASP A 436 -25.72 -29.64 -11.94
CA ASP A 436 -26.09 -31.03 -11.64
C ASP A 436 -25.31 -31.57 -10.43
N ASP A 437 -23.97 -31.48 -10.43
CA ASP A 437 -23.08 -31.82 -9.30
C ASP A 437 -22.34 -30.58 -8.77
N LEU A 438 -22.42 -30.31 -7.46
CA LEU A 438 -21.68 -29.22 -6.79
C LEU A 438 -20.85 -29.74 -5.61
N THR A 439 -19.54 -29.53 -5.65
CA THR A 439 -18.62 -29.87 -4.55
C THR A 439 -17.91 -28.62 -4.05
N LEU A 440 -18.08 -28.30 -2.77
CA LEU A 440 -17.51 -27.12 -2.11
C LEU A 440 -16.54 -27.55 -1.01
N ASN A 441 -15.29 -27.14 -1.09
CA ASN A 441 -14.26 -27.40 -0.08
C ASN A 441 -13.74 -26.08 0.48
N GLY A 442 -13.74 -25.91 1.81
CA GLY A 442 -13.32 -24.68 2.49
C GLY A 442 -13.90 -24.57 3.89
N THR A 443 -13.55 -23.52 4.64
CA THR A 443 -14.15 -23.30 5.97
C THR A 443 -15.59 -22.79 5.84
N THR A 444 -16.51 -23.22 6.71
CA THR A 444 -17.91 -22.76 6.68
C THR A 444 -18.58 -22.97 8.04
N GLN A 445 -19.77 -22.42 8.24
CA GLN A 445 -20.59 -22.56 9.45
C GLN A 445 -22.00 -23.00 9.08
N GLN A 446 -22.74 -23.57 10.04
CA GLN A 446 -24.08 -24.14 9.79
C GLN A 446 -25.05 -23.18 9.07
N PRO A 447 -25.15 -21.87 9.41
CA PRO A 447 -26.06 -20.96 8.70
C PRO A 447 -25.76 -20.80 7.19
N GLU A 448 -24.47 -20.82 6.81
CA GLU A 448 -24.07 -20.76 5.39
C GLU A 448 -24.29 -22.10 4.69
N ILE A 449 -24.09 -23.23 5.39
CA ILE A 449 -24.49 -24.56 4.90
C ILE A 449 -25.99 -24.59 4.62
N ASP A 450 -26.83 -24.18 5.57
CA ASP A 450 -28.29 -24.17 5.43
C ASP A 450 -28.73 -23.24 4.28
N ARG A 451 -28.07 -22.08 4.11
CA ARG A 451 -28.28 -21.14 3.00
C ARG A 451 -27.97 -21.79 1.66
N ILE A 452 -26.83 -22.46 1.52
CA ILE A 452 -26.41 -23.16 0.29
C ILE A 452 -27.32 -24.35 -0.02
N VAL A 453 -27.67 -25.17 0.98
CA VAL A 453 -28.58 -26.32 0.82
C VAL A 453 -29.95 -25.88 0.31
N LYS A 454 -30.48 -24.76 0.84
CA LYS A 454 -31.73 -24.14 0.38
C LYS A 454 -31.60 -23.50 -1.01
N MET A 455 -30.43 -22.98 -1.37
CA MET A 455 -30.15 -22.36 -2.67
C MET A 455 -30.07 -23.40 -3.80
N PHE A 456 -29.60 -24.62 -3.52
CA PHE A 456 -29.41 -25.69 -4.52
C PHE A 456 -30.27 -26.94 -4.26
N PRO A 457 -31.60 -26.85 -4.19
CA PRO A 457 -32.48 -27.95 -3.79
C PRO A 457 -32.56 -29.10 -4.80
N ASN A 458 -31.99 -28.93 -6.00
CA ASN A 458 -32.07 -29.89 -7.11
C ASN A 458 -30.71 -30.45 -7.56
N THR A 459 -29.63 -30.06 -6.89
CA THR A 459 -28.22 -30.34 -7.24
C THR A 459 -27.62 -31.36 -6.27
N SER A 460 -26.83 -32.31 -6.78
CA SER A 460 -26.02 -33.22 -5.98
C SER A 460 -24.94 -32.45 -5.21
N LEU A 461 -25.28 -32.02 -3.99
CA LEU A 461 -24.47 -31.11 -3.19
C LEU A 461 -23.59 -31.83 -2.16
N TYR A 462 -22.28 -31.58 -2.25
CA TYR A 462 -21.26 -32.00 -1.30
C TYR A 462 -20.53 -30.78 -0.72
N ILE A 463 -20.44 -30.69 0.61
CA ILE A 463 -19.71 -29.63 1.32
C ILE A 463 -18.73 -30.30 2.27
N ASN A 464 -17.43 -30.06 2.08
CA ASN A 464 -16.32 -30.67 2.84
C ASN A 464 -16.40 -32.21 2.92
N GLY A 465 -16.83 -32.86 1.83
CA GLY A 465 -17.01 -34.31 1.75
C GLY A 465 -18.32 -34.84 2.35
N GLN A 466 -19.08 -34.04 3.11
CA GLN A 466 -20.41 -34.41 3.56
C GLN A 466 -21.45 -34.11 2.48
N ALA A 467 -22.39 -35.03 2.27
CA ALA A 467 -23.42 -34.93 1.25
C ALA A 467 -24.76 -34.44 1.84
N TYR A 468 -25.47 -33.57 1.11
CA TYR A 468 -26.68 -32.88 1.61
C TYR A 468 -27.91 -33.11 0.73
N ASN A 469 -27.79 -32.97 -0.59
CA ASN A 469 -28.90 -33.09 -1.56
C ASN A 469 -28.61 -34.20 -2.59
N VAL A 470 -28.35 -35.42 -2.12
CA VAL A 470 -27.98 -36.55 -3.00
C VAL A 470 -29.19 -37.07 -3.79
N LYS A 471 -29.02 -37.23 -5.10
CA LYS A 471 -29.94 -37.95 -6.00
C LYS A 471 -29.33 -39.28 -6.44
#